data_AF-C9L8F0-F1
#
_entry.id   AF-C9L8F0-F1
#
_cell.length_a   1.000
_cell.length_b   1.000
_cell.length_c   1.000
_cell.angle_alpha   90.00
_cell.angle_beta   90.00
_cell.angle_gamma   90.00
#
_symmetry.space_group_name_H-M   'P 1'
#
loop_
_entity.id
_entity.type
_entity.pdbx_description
1 polymer ?
#
loop_
_entity_poly.entity_id
_entity_poly.type
_entity_poly.pdbx_seq_one_letter_code
_entity_poly.pdbx_strand_id
1 'polypeptide(L)'
;MKTKKLRIIKMCLIAVAVVFPISICILPSFNALQTNFWIWAGYVAYLLFMTFFMSMFREHKYDARDVDNKEIHITQELLKERNKWGSFL
;
A
#
# COMPACT_ATOMS: atom_id res chain seq x y z
N MET A 1 -12.82 1.94 -9.92
CA MET A 1 -13.12 3.18 -9.17
C MET A 1 -12.82 3.11 -7.66
N LYS A 2 -12.77 1.93 -7.03
CA LYS A 2 -12.51 1.76 -5.58
C LYS A 2 -11.07 2.09 -5.14
N THR A 3 -10.07 1.78 -5.95
CA THR A 3 -8.64 1.96 -5.61
C THR A 3 -8.18 3.43 -5.55
N LYS A 4 -8.80 4.34 -6.33
CA LYS A 4 -8.47 5.78 -6.29
C LYS A 4 -8.88 6.42 -4.95
N LYS A 5 -10.07 6.08 -4.44
CA LYS A 5 -10.56 6.57 -3.13
C LYS A 5 -9.69 6.06 -1.99
N LEU A 6 -9.31 4.78 -2.00
CA LEU A 6 -8.42 4.19 -1.00
C LEU A 6 -7.03 4.87 -0.98
N ARG A 7 -6.48 5.22 -2.15
CA ARG A 7 -5.21 5.95 -2.25
C ARG A 7 -5.28 7.35 -1.63
N ILE A 8 -6.38 8.06 -1.83
CA ILE A 8 -6.59 9.39 -1.22
C ILE A 8 -6.68 9.26 0.30
N ILE A 9 -7.47 8.30 0.80
CA ILE A 9 -7.61 8.05 2.25
C ILE A 9 -6.24 7.71 2.88
N LYS A 10 -5.43 6.89 2.21
CA LYS A 10 -4.06 6.57 2.65
C LYS A 10 -3.20 7.83 2.80
N MET A 11 -3.21 8.70 1.81
CA MET A 11 -2.41 9.94 1.84
C MET A 11 -2.89 10.88 2.95
N CYS A 12 -4.22 11.02 3.13
CA CYS A 12 -4.79 11.81 4.23
C CYS A 12 -4.39 11.26 5.61
N LEU A 13 -4.46 9.95 5.82
CA LEU A 13 -4.08 9.32 7.09
C LEU A 13 -2.59 9.54 7.42
N ILE A 14 -1.71 9.42 6.43
CA ILE A 14 -0.28 9.71 6.60
C ILE A 14 -0.05 11.19 6.94
N ALA A 15 -0.76 12.10 6.25
CA ALA A 15 -0.67 13.53 6.55
C ALA A 15 -1.10 13.83 7.98
N VAL A 16 -2.22 13.27 8.44
CA VAL A 16 -2.69 13.44 9.83
C VAL A 16 -1.68 12.86 10.84
N ALA A 17 -1.13 11.68 10.55
CA ALA A 17 -0.11 11.06 11.38
C ALA A 17 1.11 11.97 11.57
N VAL A 18 1.57 12.66 10.52
CA VAL A 18 2.74 13.55 10.60
C VAL A 18 2.39 14.91 11.21
N VAL A 19 1.22 15.47 10.88
CA VAL A 19 0.81 16.80 11.34
C VAL A 19 0.52 16.82 12.85
N PHE A 20 -0.04 15.74 13.40
CA PHE A 20 -0.40 15.65 14.82
C PHE A 20 0.76 15.85 15.82
N PRO A 21 1.91 15.15 15.71
CA PRO A 21 3.04 15.40 16.59
C PRO A 21 3.67 16.79 16.34
N ILE A 22 3.65 17.27 15.09
CA ILE A 22 4.17 18.60 14.75
C ILE A 22 3.35 19.70 15.43
N SER A 23 2.02 19.61 15.39
CA SER A 23 1.14 20.60 16.02
C SER A 23 1.27 20.60 17.54
N ILE A 24 1.44 19.44 18.17
CA ILE A 24 1.71 19.33 19.62
C ILE A 24 3.06 19.96 19.97
N CYS A 25 4.09 19.78 19.14
CA CYS A 25 5.42 20.35 19.39
C CYS A 25 5.49 21.88 19.19
N ILE A 26 4.70 22.45 18.28
CA ILE A 26 4.74 23.89 17.97
C ILE A 26 3.87 24.70 18.95
N LEU A 27 2.76 24.13 19.44
CA LEU A 27 1.85 24.85 20.32
C LEU A 27 2.21 24.65 21.79
N PRO A 28 2.76 25.67 22.47
CA PRO A 28 3.13 25.58 23.89
C PRO A 28 1.92 25.33 24.82
N SER A 29 0.71 25.68 24.37
CA SER A 29 -0.55 25.37 25.05
C SER A 29 -0.80 23.86 25.22
N PHE A 30 -0.09 23.01 24.48
CA PHE A 30 -0.19 21.55 24.55
C PHE A 30 0.96 20.88 25.32
N ASN A 31 1.75 21.64 26.09
CA ASN A 31 2.82 21.09 26.95
C ASN A 31 2.34 19.95 27.88
N ALA A 32 1.10 20.03 28.36
CA ALA A 32 0.49 18.98 29.19
C ALA A 32 0.21 17.68 28.40
N LEU A 33 -0.06 17.78 27.09
CA LEU A 33 -0.21 16.61 26.21
C LEU A 33 1.16 16.06 25.79
N GLN A 34 2.15 16.94 25.60
CA GLN A 34 3.51 16.57 25.24
C GLN A 34 4.20 15.74 26.33
N THR A 35 4.00 16.09 27.60
CA THR A 35 4.61 15.40 28.76
C THR A 35 3.84 14.14 29.19
N ASN A 36 2.63 13.93 28.68
CA ASN A 36 1.79 12.81 29.09
C ASN A 36 2.13 11.53 28.31
N PHE A 37 2.78 10.58 29.00
CA PHE A 37 3.16 9.29 28.42
C PHE A 37 1.98 8.51 27.83
N TRP A 38 0.82 8.53 28.47
CA TRP A 38 -0.38 7.81 28.01
C TRP A 38 -0.88 8.25 26.64
N ILE A 39 -0.70 9.52 26.29
CA ILE A 39 -1.11 10.07 24.99
C ILE A 39 -0.20 9.54 23.89
N TRP A 40 1.11 9.51 24.15
CA TRP A 40 2.08 8.93 23.24
C TRP A 40 1.88 7.42 23.09
N ALA A 41 1.60 6.70 24.18
CA ALA A 41 1.27 5.28 24.13
C ALA A 41 0.01 5.01 23.29
N GLY A 42 -1.05 5.81 23.48
CA GLY A 42 -2.27 5.74 22.67
C GLY A 42 -2.02 6.07 21.19
N TYR A 43 -1.18 7.05 20.92
CA TYR A 43 -0.80 7.44 19.56
C TYR A 43 0.01 6.35 18.84
N VAL A 44 0.97 5.71 19.53
CA VAL A 44 1.71 4.56 19.00
C VAL A 44 0.76 3.39 18.72
N ALA A 45 -0.18 3.09 19.62
CA ALA A 45 -1.19 2.06 19.40
C ALA A 45 -2.07 2.37 18.17
N TYR A 46 -2.47 3.64 18.00
CA TYR A 46 -3.19 4.10 16.81
C TYR A 46 -2.36 3.91 15.53
N LEU A 47 -1.07 4.24 15.53
CA LEU A 47 -0.19 4.04 14.38
C LEU A 47 -0.06 2.56 14.01
N LEU A 48 0.08 1.68 15.01
CA LEU A 48 0.13 0.23 14.80
C LEU A 48 -1.18 -0.30 14.21
N PHE A 49 -2.32 0.14 14.74
CA PHE A 49 -3.64 -0.23 14.23
C PHE A 49 -3.85 0.25 12.79
N MET A 50 -3.48 1.50 12.49
CA MET A 50 -3.52 2.04 11.13
C MET A 50 -2.60 1.29 10.19
N THR A 51 -1.37 0.96 10.61
CA THR A 51 -0.43 0.18 9.81
C THR A 51 -0.97 -1.21 9.50
N PHE A 52 -1.57 -1.87 10.49
CA PHE A 52 -2.21 -3.16 10.33
C PHE A 52 -3.40 -3.10 9.35
N PHE A 53 -4.30 -2.13 9.54
CA PHE A 53 -5.43 -1.89 8.62
C PHE A 53 -4.95 -1.63 7.19
N MET A 54 -3.95 -0.77 7.04
CA MET A 54 -3.34 -0.46 5.75
C MET A 54 -2.66 -1.68 5.10
N SER A 55 -2.14 -2.62 5.90
CA SER A 55 -1.60 -3.89 5.43
C SER A 55 -2.69 -4.87 4.99
N MET A 56 -3.83 -4.92 5.70
CA MET A 56 -4.99 -5.74 5.27
C MET A 56 -5.62 -5.23 3.97
N PHE A 57 -5.68 -3.91 3.79
CA PHE A 57 -6.14 -3.29 2.54
C PHE A 57 -5.09 -3.23 1.44
N ARG A 58 -3.88 -3.72 1.71
CA ARG A 58 -2.92 -4.04 0.66
C ARG A 58 -3.43 -5.31 0.00
N GLU A 59 -4.50 -5.17 -0.81
CA GLU A 59 -4.85 -6.15 -1.84
C GLU A 59 -3.53 -6.61 -2.43
N HIS A 60 -3.26 -7.91 -2.32
CA HIS A 60 -2.19 -8.53 -3.06
C HIS A 60 -2.34 -8.03 -4.49
N LYS A 61 -1.45 -7.12 -4.91
CA LYS A 61 -1.11 -6.97 -6.31
C LYS A 61 -0.47 -8.29 -6.73
N TYR A 62 -1.23 -9.36 -6.77
CA TYR A 62 -1.09 -10.26 -7.89
C TYR A 62 -1.68 -9.45 -9.03
N ASP A 63 -0.79 -8.76 -9.74
CA ASP A 63 -1.16 -8.13 -10.99
C ASP A 63 -1.60 -9.29 -11.88
N ALA A 64 -2.90 -9.55 -11.94
CA ALA A 64 -3.45 -10.60 -12.78
C ALA A 64 -3.02 -10.38 -14.25
N ARG A 65 -2.65 -9.14 -14.62
CA ARG A 65 -2.03 -8.83 -15.90
C ARG A 65 -0.58 -9.29 -16.03
N ASP A 66 0.21 -9.37 -14.96
CA ASP A 66 1.57 -9.92 -15.05
C ASP A 66 1.55 -11.44 -15.22
N VAL A 67 0.61 -12.13 -14.57
CA VAL A 67 0.41 -13.57 -14.76
C VAL A 67 -0.11 -13.85 -16.17
N ASP A 68 -1.15 -13.14 -16.61
CA ASP A 68 -1.75 -13.28 -17.94
C ASP A 68 -0.74 -12.93 -19.05
N ASN A 69 0.03 -11.84 -18.91
CA ASN A 69 1.05 -11.47 -19.89
C ASN A 69 2.20 -12.48 -19.96
N LYS A 70 2.58 -13.08 -18.83
CA LYS A 70 3.60 -14.13 -18.80
C LYS A 70 3.10 -15.43 -19.42
N GLU A 71 1.85 -15.81 -19.16
CA GLU A 71 1.22 -16.99 -19.78
C GLU A 71 1.00 -16.81 -21.28
N ILE A 72 0.59 -15.61 -21.71
CA ILE A 72 0.46 -15.24 -23.12
C ILE A 72 1.83 -15.30 -23.82
N HIS A 73 2.90 -14.80 -23.19
CA HIS A 73 4.25 -14.87 -23.74
C HIS A 73 4.74 -16.33 -23.92
N ILE A 74 4.54 -17.18 -22.91
CA ILE A 74 4.88 -18.61 -22.98
C ILE A 74 4.09 -19.30 -24.10
N THR A 75 2.81 -18.99 -24.22
CA THR A 75 1.94 -19.57 -25.26
C THR A 75 2.41 -19.13 -26.66
N GLN A 76 2.82 -17.87 -26.83
CA GLN A 76 3.38 -17.36 -28.08
C GLN A 76 4.71 -18.03 -28.44
N GLU A 77 5.60 -18.26 -27.46
CA GLU A 77 6.87 -18.97 -27.70
C GLU A 77 6.64 -20.43 -28.13
N LEU A 78 5.75 -21.16 -27.45
CA LEU A 78 5.41 -22.54 -27.82
C LEU A 78 4.75 -22.64 -29.21
N LEU A 79 3.89 -21.67 -29.57
CA LEU A 79 3.30 -21.60 -30.91
C LEU A 79 4.35 -21.30 -31.98
N LYS A 80 5.32 -20.43 -31.69
CA LYS A 80 6.41 -20.10 -32.60
C LYS A 80 7.35 -21.29 -32.83
N GLU A 81 7.67 -22.04 -31.78
CA GLU A 81 8.42 -23.29 -31.91
C GLU A 81 7.65 -24.32 -32.73
N ARG A 82 6.36 -24.54 -32.44
CA ARG A 82 5.52 -25.45 -33.23
C ARG A 82 5.50 -25.07 -34.71
N ASN A 83 5.35 -23.79 -35.03
CA ASN A 83 5.32 -23.32 -36.42
C ASN A 83 6.68 -23.53 -37.12
N LYS A 84 7.78 -23.41 -36.38
CA LYS A 84 9.14 -23.68 -36.91
C LYS A 84 9.33 -25.16 -37.28
N TRP A 85 8.77 -26.08 -36.48
CA TRP A 85 8.83 -27.53 -36.75
C TRP A 85 7.79 -27.99 -37.77
N GLY A 86 6.62 -27.37 -37.81
CA GLY A 86 5.58 -27.65 -38.80
C GLY A 86 5.91 -27.16 -40.22
N SER A 87 6.82 -26.20 -40.36
CA SER A 87 7.36 -25.75 -41.64
C SER A 87 8.47 -26.67 -42.22
N PHE A 88 8.90 -27.68 -41.46
CA PHE A 88 9.96 -28.62 -41.86
C PHE A 88 9.42 -29.96 -42.40
N LEU A 89 8.09 -30.14 -42.38
CA LEU A 89 7.34 -31.25 -42.97
C LEU A 89 6.60 -30.77 -44.20
#